data_AF-A0AAE0B5L6-F1
#
_entry.id   AF-A0AAE0B5L6-F1
#
_cell.length_a   1.000
_cell.length_b   1.000
_cell.length_c   1.000
_cell.angle_alpha   90.00
_cell.angle_beta   90.00
_cell.angle_gamma   90.00
#
_symmetry.space_group_name_H-M   'P 1'
#
loop_
_entity.id
_entity.type
_entity.pdbx_description
1 polymer ?
#
loop_
_entity_poly.entity_id
_entity_poly.type
_entity_poly.pdbx_seq_one_letter_code
_entity_poly.pdbx_strand_id
1 'polypeptide(L)'
;MGFEAPTHVQAQAIPVILAGEHVLVNAATGTGKTVTYLAPVIHHLQDYTPRIDRSQGTFALVLVPTRELCMQVYEILQKLLHRFHWIVPGYVMGGESRSKEKARLRKGISILVATPGRLLDHLKNTSSFVHTNLRWIIFDEADRILELGFGKEIEEILDFLGSRKSGSGSKGNEVPEFKRQNLLLSATLNEKVNHLAKMSLENPVLIGIDDKKVQPDTLLERKGSDMNKEVEQPIKMTGSSSADYNLPAQLVQRYVKVPCGARLVVLLSILKHLFEREASQKPKMKSLAKDAFCSWVRAYTAHRGELKGIFMVKKLHLGHVAKSFALKEQPSLVGRSFQMQTKKRKRDQKQKQKGPLRKRKVGSKT
;
A
#
# COMPACT_ATOMS: atom_id res chain seq x y z
N MET A 1 8.95 7.07 -14.57
CA MET A 1 7.94 7.32 -13.52
C MET A 1 7.48 8.77 -13.42
N GLY A 2 8.05 9.71 -14.20
CA GLY A 2 7.52 11.08 -14.28
C GLY A 2 7.75 11.94 -13.02
N PHE A 3 8.72 11.56 -12.18
CA PHE A 3 9.14 12.39 -11.05
C PHE A 3 10.06 13.49 -11.56
N GLU A 4 9.63 14.75 -11.45
CA GLU A 4 10.43 15.92 -11.88
C GLU A 4 11.32 16.44 -10.75
N ALA A 5 10.84 16.38 -9.50
CA ALA A 5 11.56 16.80 -8.31
C ALA A 5 11.24 15.89 -7.11
N PRO A 6 12.17 15.72 -6.16
CA PRO A 6 11.89 14.97 -4.93
C PRO A 6 10.83 15.69 -4.08
N THR A 7 9.97 14.92 -3.42
CA THR A 7 9.06 15.48 -2.42
C THR A 7 9.82 15.92 -1.18
N HIS A 8 9.22 16.76 -0.34
CA HIS A 8 9.87 17.25 0.89
C HIS A 8 10.40 16.11 1.78
N VAL A 9 9.58 15.08 1.99
CA VAL A 9 9.98 13.89 2.76
C VAL A 9 11.11 13.11 2.09
N GLN A 10 11.11 13.01 0.76
CA GLN A 10 12.19 12.36 0.01
C GLN A 10 13.50 13.13 0.15
N ALA A 11 13.47 14.45 -0.01
CA ALA A 11 14.64 15.32 0.09
C ALA A 11 15.29 15.27 1.47
N GLN A 12 14.50 15.16 2.54
CA GLN A 12 15.01 15.06 3.91
C GLN A 12 15.47 13.65 4.27
N ALA A 13 14.71 12.61 3.90
CA ALA A 13 14.96 11.27 4.39
C ALA A 13 15.93 10.46 3.55
N ILE A 14 15.98 10.64 2.22
CA ILE A 14 16.88 9.85 1.36
C ILE A 14 18.35 10.01 1.79
N PRO A 15 18.89 11.21 2.04
CA PRO A 15 20.30 11.36 2.47
C PRO A 15 20.59 10.63 3.78
N VAL A 16 19.67 10.70 4.74
CA VAL A 16 19.80 10.03 6.04
C VAL A 16 19.77 8.50 5.89
N ILE A 17 18.87 8.00 5.04
CA ILE A 17 18.79 6.55 4.78
C ILE A 17 20.07 6.08 4.07
N LEU A 18 20.61 6.87 3.13
CA LEU A 18 21.87 6.55 2.46
C LEU A 18 23.06 6.50 3.43
N ALA A 19 23.07 7.33 4.46
CA ALA A 19 24.09 7.31 5.51
C ALA A 19 24.03 6.07 6.42
N GLY A 20 23.01 5.21 6.29
CA GLY A 20 22.86 4.00 7.10
C GLY A 20 22.28 4.24 8.48
N GLU A 21 21.68 5.40 8.73
CA GLU A 21 21.05 5.74 10.01
C GLU A 21 19.64 5.18 10.12
N HIS A 22 19.22 4.82 11.33
CA HIS A 22 17.81 4.50 11.57
C HIS A 22 16.97 5.76 11.37
N VAL A 23 15.75 5.60 10.84
CA VAL A 23 14.89 6.76 10.55
C VAL A 23 13.47 6.50 11.02
N LEU A 24 12.89 7.49 11.68
CA LEU A 24 11.46 7.58 11.92
C LEU A 24 10.90 8.75 11.13
N VAL A 25 10.03 8.44 10.17
CA VAL A 25 9.40 9.41 9.28
C VAL A 25 7.94 9.57 9.68
N ASN A 26 7.58 10.77 10.12
CA ASN A 26 6.21 11.19 10.30
C ASN A 26 5.74 11.96 9.05
N ALA A 27 5.01 11.30 8.17
CA ALA A 27 4.48 11.93 6.98
C ALA A 27 3.16 11.27 6.56
N ALA A 28 2.21 12.07 6.10
CA ALA A 28 0.91 11.59 5.66
C ALA A 28 1.00 10.71 4.39
N THR A 29 -0.05 9.96 4.08
CA THR A 29 -0.13 9.13 2.86
C THR A 29 -0.08 10.00 1.59
N GLY A 30 0.44 9.44 0.50
CA GLY A 30 0.58 10.17 -0.77
C GLY A 30 1.77 11.15 -0.85
N THR A 31 2.61 11.26 0.18
CA THR A 31 3.79 12.15 0.21
C THR A 31 5.03 11.58 -0.49
N GLY A 32 4.95 10.37 -1.07
CA GLY A 32 6.07 9.72 -1.74
C GLY A 32 6.96 8.85 -0.83
N LYS A 33 6.43 8.43 0.33
CA LYS A 33 7.10 7.54 1.31
C LYS A 33 7.69 6.27 0.69
N THR A 34 6.96 5.60 -0.20
CA THR A 34 7.41 4.35 -0.81
C THR A 34 8.74 4.50 -1.54
N VAL A 35 8.90 5.54 -2.37
CA VAL A 35 10.17 5.79 -3.08
C VAL A 35 11.27 6.24 -2.11
N THR A 36 10.89 6.90 -1.02
CA THR A 36 11.82 7.42 0.01
C THR A 36 12.68 6.31 0.60
N TYR A 37 12.11 5.12 0.89
CA TYR A 37 12.89 3.98 1.37
C TYR A 37 13.36 3.05 0.26
N LEU A 38 12.59 2.86 -0.82
CA LEU A 38 12.98 1.92 -1.88
C LEU A 38 14.19 2.41 -2.67
N ALA A 39 14.26 3.70 -3.02
CA ALA A 39 15.37 4.24 -3.81
C ALA A 39 16.74 4.05 -3.14
N PRO A 40 16.96 4.45 -1.87
CA PRO A 40 18.26 4.26 -1.23
C PRO A 40 18.59 2.77 -0.97
N VAL A 41 17.59 1.93 -0.67
CA VAL A 41 17.81 0.47 -0.53
C VAL A 41 18.28 -0.13 -1.84
N ILE A 42 17.63 0.22 -2.96
CA ILE A 42 18.04 -0.27 -4.29
C ILE A 42 19.43 0.26 -4.66
N HIS A 43 19.73 1.53 -4.34
CA HIS A 43 21.06 2.11 -4.53
C HIS A 43 22.15 1.32 -3.80
N HIS A 44 21.95 0.99 -2.53
CA HIS A 44 22.91 0.16 -1.80
C HIS A 44 23.03 -1.25 -2.36
N LEU A 45 21.92 -1.87 -2.78
CA LEU A 45 21.94 -3.22 -3.34
C LEU A 45 22.61 -3.33 -4.72
N GLN A 46 22.51 -2.30 -5.56
CA GLN A 46 23.17 -2.31 -6.88
C GLN A 46 24.70 -2.19 -6.78
N ASP A 47 25.22 -1.62 -5.69
CA ASP A 47 26.65 -1.33 -5.50
C ASP A 47 27.44 -2.56 -5.00
N TYR A 48 26.76 -3.66 -4.68
CA TYR A 48 27.40 -4.92 -4.29
C TYR A 48 28.27 -5.48 -5.42
N THR A 49 29.52 -5.79 -5.08
CA THR A 49 30.50 -6.45 -5.96
C THR A 49 31.08 -7.68 -5.25
N PRO A 50 30.84 -8.92 -5.74
CA PRO A 50 30.05 -9.27 -6.92
C PRO A 50 28.56 -8.94 -6.74
N ARG A 51 27.84 -8.83 -7.88
CA ARG A 51 26.39 -8.57 -7.88
C ARG A 51 25.66 -9.61 -7.05
N ILE A 52 24.59 -9.16 -6.39
CA ILE A 52 23.73 -10.02 -5.56
C ILE A 52 23.21 -11.20 -6.37
N ASP A 53 23.41 -12.40 -5.82
CA ASP A 53 22.84 -13.61 -6.35
C ASP A 53 21.53 -13.94 -5.65
N ARG A 54 20.60 -14.55 -6.39
CA ARG A 54 19.28 -14.89 -5.87
C ARG A 54 19.33 -15.87 -4.71
N SER A 55 20.32 -16.76 -4.66
CA SER A 55 20.51 -17.74 -3.58
C SER A 55 20.84 -17.09 -2.23
N GLN A 56 21.31 -15.84 -2.22
CA GLN A 56 21.62 -15.08 -1.00
C GLN A 56 20.36 -14.65 -0.23
N GLY A 57 19.17 -14.84 -0.80
CA GLY A 57 17.91 -14.63 -0.09
C GLY A 57 17.53 -13.16 0.07
N THR A 58 16.87 -12.83 1.18
CA THR A 58 16.32 -11.49 1.43
C THR A 58 17.32 -10.56 2.11
N PHE A 59 17.52 -9.39 1.50
CA PHE A 59 18.33 -8.29 2.02
C PHE A 59 17.47 -7.16 2.59
N ALA A 60 16.28 -6.92 2.03
CA ALA A 60 15.36 -5.90 2.52
C ALA A 60 13.95 -6.47 2.72
N LEU A 61 13.36 -6.17 3.87
CA LEU A 61 12.00 -6.54 4.22
C LEU A 61 11.15 -5.28 4.40
N VAL A 62 10.03 -5.19 3.67
CA VAL A 62 9.04 -4.12 3.80
C VAL A 62 7.76 -4.70 4.41
N LEU A 63 7.46 -4.32 5.64
CA LEU A 63 6.25 -4.68 6.36
C LEU A 63 5.15 -3.67 6.07
N VAL A 64 3.99 -4.16 5.62
CA VAL A 64 2.83 -3.35 5.24
C VAL A 64 1.56 -3.87 5.91
N PRO A 65 0.58 -3.00 6.26
CA PRO A 65 -0.63 -3.39 6.97
C PRO A 65 -1.61 -4.25 6.16
N THR A 66 -1.71 -4.03 4.85
CA THR A 66 -2.77 -4.61 4.01
C THR A 66 -2.26 -5.21 2.71
N ARG A 67 -3.10 -6.05 2.09
CA ARG A 67 -2.80 -6.70 0.80
C ARG A 67 -2.75 -5.67 -0.32
N GLU A 68 -3.63 -4.68 -0.27
CA GLU A 68 -3.75 -3.62 -1.25
C GLU A 68 -2.48 -2.78 -1.26
N LEU A 69 -1.99 -2.38 -0.08
CA LEU A 69 -0.74 -1.63 0.04
C LEU A 69 0.47 -2.49 -0.37
N CYS A 70 0.48 -3.79 -0.03
CA CYS A 70 1.51 -4.72 -0.49
C CYS A 70 1.64 -4.73 -2.02
N MET A 71 0.53 -4.83 -2.73
CA MET A 71 0.52 -4.80 -4.20
C MET A 71 0.98 -3.44 -4.75
N GLN A 72 0.57 -2.34 -4.14
CA GLN A 72 1.00 -1.00 -4.54
C GLN A 72 2.52 -0.82 -4.40
N VAL A 73 3.08 -1.20 -3.26
CA VAL A 73 4.54 -1.15 -3.02
C VAL A 73 5.27 -2.06 -3.99
N TYR A 74 4.77 -3.28 -4.21
CA TYR A 74 5.36 -4.22 -5.16
C TYR A 74 5.37 -3.69 -6.60
N GLU A 75 4.29 -3.07 -7.07
CA GLU A 75 4.24 -2.46 -8.41
C GLU A 75 5.25 -1.31 -8.57
N ILE A 76 5.42 -0.48 -7.54
CA ILE A 76 6.41 0.59 -7.54
C ILE A 76 7.82 0.00 -7.55
N LEU A 77 8.06 -1.01 -6.73
CA LEU A 77 9.32 -1.75 -6.64
C LEU A 77 9.71 -2.35 -8.00
N GLN A 78 8.78 -3.01 -8.70
CA GLN A 78 9.04 -3.57 -10.03
C GLN A 78 9.43 -2.48 -11.06
N LYS A 79 8.79 -1.31 -11.00
CA LYS A 79 9.14 -0.18 -11.87
C LYS A 79 10.53 0.36 -11.57
N LEU A 80 10.93 0.43 -10.30
CA LEU A 80 12.26 0.88 -9.89
C LEU A 80 13.34 -0.12 -10.30
N LEU A 81 13.06 -1.42 -10.20
CA LEU A 81 14.00 -2.50 -10.52
C LEU A 81 14.11 -2.84 -12.00
N HIS A 82 13.40 -2.16 -12.90
CA HIS A 82 13.39 -2.48 -14.33
C HIS A 82 14.81 -2.57 -14.96
N ARG A 83 15.80 -1.85 -14.42
CA ARG A 83 17.21 -1.88 -14.89
C ARG A 83 18.13 -2.75 -14.03
N PHE A 84 17.66 -3.25 -12.89
CA PHE A 84 18.43 -4.00 -11.90
C PHE A 84 17.92 -5.44 -11.80
N HIS A 85 17.94 -6.16 -12.92
CA HIS A 85 17.27 -7.47 -13.07
C HIS A 85 17.82 -8.59 -12.15
N TRP A 86 18.99 -8.40 -11.54
CA TRP A 86 19.57 -9.33 -10.56
C TRP A 86 18.96 -9.16 -9.15
N ILE A 87 18.40 -7.99 -8.84
CA ILE A 87 17.66 -7.76 -7.60
C ILE A 87 16.24 -8.28 -7.80
N VAL A 88 15.88 -9.34 -7.09
CA VAL A 88 14.59 -10.02 -7.28
C VAL A 88 13.56 -9.46 -6.30
N PRO A 89 12.51 -8.75 -6.78
CA PRO A 89 11.41 -8.35 -5.91
C PRO A 89 10.45 -9.52 -5.70
N GLY A 90 9.77 -9.52 -4.56
CA GLY A 90 8.72 -10.48 -4.28
C GLY A 90 7.85 -10.03 -3.12
N TYR A 91 6.76 -10.76 -2.90
CA TYR A 91 5.86 -10.48 -1.81
C TYR A 91 5.28 -11.75 -1.18
N VAL A 92 4.85 -11.64 0.08
CA VAL A 92 4.07 -12.67 0.78
C VAL A 92 2.90 -12.02 1.53
N MET A 93 1.69 -12.48 1.25
CA MET A 93 0.47 -11.91 1.85
C MET A 93 -0.66 -12.93 1.90
N GLY A 94 -1.68 -12.66 2.70
CA GLY A 94 -2.88 -13.52 2.74
C GLY A 94 -3.53 -13.70 1.37
N GLY A 95 -4.21 -14.83 1.16
CA GLY A 95 -5.02 -15.08 -0.04
C GLY A 95 -4.30 -15.69 -1.24
N GLU A 96 -3.02 -16.05 -1.13
CA GLU A 96 -2.31 -16.89 -2.11
C GLU A 96 -1.99 -18.29 -1.57
N SER A 97 -1.74 -19.23 -2.50
CA SER A 97 -1.33 -20.60 -2.16
C SER A 97 0.04 -20.60 -1.50
N ARG A 98 0.09 -21.12 -0.27
CA ARG A 98 1.30 -21.28 0.53
C ARG A 98 2.40 -22.07 -0.19
N SER A 99 2.02 -23.07 -0.99
CA SER A 99 2.98 -23.86 -1.77
C SER A 99 3.70 -23.02 -2.83
N LYS A 100 2.97 -22.13 -3.51
CA LYS A 100 3.54 -21.20 -4.50
C LYS A 100 4.48 -20.18 -3.84
N GLU A 101 4.09 -19.64 -2.69
CA GLU A 101 4.96 -18.75 -1.91
C GLU A 101 6.23 -19.44 -1.44
N LYS A 102 6.12 -20.63 -0.84
CA LYS A 102 7.28 -21.43 -0.42
C LYS A 102 8.22 -21.70 -1.61
N ALA A 103 7.68 -21.99 -2.79
CA ALA A 103 8.48 -22.16 -3.99
C ALA A 103 9.19 -20.87 -4.44
N ARG A 104 8.55 -19.70 -4.31
CA ARG A 104 9.18 -18.40 -4.59
C ARG A 104 10.27 -18.06 -3.58
N LEU A 105 10.00 -18.23 -2.29
CA LEU A 105 10.94 -17.99 -1.19
C LEU A 105 12.17 -18.89 -1.31
N ARG A 106 11.98 -20.18 -1.62
CA ARG A 106 13.09 -21.13 -1.84
C ARG A 106 14.01 -20.71 -2.98
N LYS A 107 13.46 -20.11 -4.05
CA LYS A 107 14.28 -19.59 -5.14
C LYS A 107 15.08 -18.35 -4.72
N GLY A 108 14.66 -17.65 -3.67
CA GLY A 108 15.23 -16.40 -3.18
C GLY A 108 14.50 -15.16 -3.70
N ILE A 109 14.40 -14.16 -2.84
CA ILE A 109 13.76 -12.86 -3.06
C ILE A 109 14.64 -11.81 -2.37
N SER A 110 15.31 -10.93 -3.13
CA SER A 110 16.22 -9.90 -2.61
C SER A 110 15.50 -8.83 -1.79
N ILE A 111 14.34 -8.38 -2.27
CA ILE A 111 13.48 -7.39 -1.59
C ILE A 111 12.09 -8.00 -1.43
N LEU A 112 11.70 -8.25 -0.18
CA LEU A 112 10.44 -8.89 0.19
C LEU A 112 9.45 -7.87 0.77
N VAL A 113 8.27 -7.74 0.15
CA VAL A 113 7.15 -6.97 0.70
C VAL A 113 6.16 -7.93 1.37
N ALA A 114 5.76 -7.68 2.61
CA ALA A 114 5.00 -8.66 3.36
C ALA A 114 3.98 -8.06 4.33
N THR A 115 2.83 -8.73 4.46
CA THR A 115 1.92 -8.49 5.59
C THR A 115 2.41 -9.29 6.82
N PRO A 116 2.40 -8.71 8.04
CA PRO A 116 3.03 -9.31 9.23
C PRO A 116 2.62 -10.76 9.50
N GLY A 117 1.31 -11.03 9.61
CA GLY A 117 0.84 -12.38 9.93
C GLY A 117 1.30 -13.46 8.93
N ARG A 118 1.33 -13.15 7.62
CA ARG A 118 1.81 -14.12 6.61
C ARG A 118 3.32 -14.29 6.64
N LEU A 119 4.07 -13.22 6.92
CA LEU A 119 5.51 -13.33 7.09
C LEU A 119 5.86 -14.22 8.28
N LEU A 120 5.19 -14.02 9.41
CA LEU A 120 5.43 -14.79 10.63
C LEU A 120 5.18 -16.28 10.43
N ASP A 121 4.12 -16.68 9.69
CA ASP A 121 3.92 -18.08 9.30
C ASP A 121 5.11 -18.63 8.51
N HIS A 122 5.64 -17.85 7.55
CA HIS A 122 6.81 -18.28 6.78
C HIS A 122 8.09 -18.36 7.60
N LEU A 123 8.33 -17.42 8.53
CA LEU A 123 9.47 -17.47 9.45
C LEU A 123 9.42 -18.73 10.33
N LYS A 124 8.24 -19.08 10.86
CA LYS A 124 8.07 -20.26 11.73
C LYS A 124 8.15 -21.59 10.97
N ASN A 125 7.56 -21.67 9.79
CA ASN A 125 7.23 -22.95 9.16
C ASN A 125 7.91 -23.19 7.80
N THR A 126 8.70 -22.23 7.30
CA THR A 126 9.37 -22.34 6.00
C THR A 126 10.89 -22.34 6.16
N SER A 127 11.47 -23.52 6.38
CA SER A 127 12.92 -23.72 6.50
C SER A 127 13.73 -23.24 5.28
N SER A 128 13.12 -23.16 4.10
CA SER A 128 13.77 -22.67 2.88
C SER A 128 13.80 -21.15 2.74
N PHE A 129 13.35 -20.40 3.74
CA PHE A 129 13.34 -18.94 3.69
C PHE A 129 14.66 -18.36 4.20
N VAL A 130 15.55 -18.02 3.26
CA VAL A 130 16.86 -17.42 3.55
C VAL A 130 16.71 -15.93 3.83
N HIS A 131 16.98 -15.52 5.06
CA HIS A 131 16.90 -14.13 5.54
C HIS A 131 18.14 -13.73 6.36
N THR A 132 19.21 -14.53 6.32
CA THR A 132 20.48 -14.27 7.02
C THR A 132 21.18 -13.00 6.54
N ASN A 133 20.94 -12.59 5.29
CA ASN A 133 21.50 -11.37 4.71
C ASN A 133 20.63 -10.12 4.93
N LEU A 134 19.65 -10.16 5.82
CA LEU A 134 18.72 -9.04 6.01
C LEU A 134 19.41 -7.81 6.61
N ARG A 135 19.58 -6.78 5.77
CA ARG A 135 20.21 -5.48 6.09
C ARG A 135 19.19 -4.38 6.39
N TRP A 136 17.98 -4.46 5.82
CA TRP A 136 16.95 -3.45 5.98
C TRP A 136 15.61 -4.03 6.45
N ILE A 137 15.03 -3.43 7.49
CA ILE A 137 13.62 -3.65 7.87
C ILE A 137 12.88 -2.31 7.79
N ILE A 138 11.81 -2.28 7.01
CA ILE A 138 10.99 -1.11 6.79
C ILE A 138 9.59 -1.39 7.29
N PHE A 139 9.04 -0.50 8.12
CA PHE A 139 7.63 -0.51 8.53
C PHE A 139 6.91 0.62 7.79
N ASP A 140 6.07 0.28 6.82
CA ASP A 140 5.27 1.26 6.08
C ASP A 140 3.84 1.30 6.64
N GLU A 141 3.35 2.50 6.95
CA GLU A 141 2.10 2.72 7.70
C GLU A 141 2.08 1.98 9.06
N ALA A 142 3.11 2.22 9.88
CA ALA A 142 3.30 1.54 11.16
C ALA A 142 2.14 1.74 12.15
N ASP A 143 1.53 2.92 12.17
CA ASP A 143 0.29 3.20 12.89
C ASP A 143 -0.83 2.25 12.47
N ARG A 144 -1.01 2.08 11.16
CA ARG A 144 -2.04 1.18 10.63
C ARG A 144 -1.75 -0.29 10.93
N ILE A 145 -0.48 -0.70 10.90
CA ILE A 145 -0.06 -2.06 11.30
C ILE A 145 -0.51 -2.34 12.74
N LEU A 146 -0.30 -1.39 13.65
CA LEU A 146 -0.65 -1.53 15.07
C LEU A 146 -2.16 -1.41 15.32
N GLU A 147 -2.87 -0.56 14.58
CA GLU A 147 -4.34 -0.46 14.63
C GLU A 147 -5.03 -1.78 14.22
N LEU A 148 -4.47 -2.49 13.24
CA LEU A 148 -4.99 -3.78 12.78
C LEU A 148 -4.65 -4.94 13.74
N GLY A 149 -3.95 -4.65 14.83
CA GLY A 149 -3.65 -5.62 15.89
C GLY A 149 -2.38 -6.44 15.68
N PHE A 150 -1.55 -6.12 14.67
CA PHE A 150 -0.34 -6.90 14.36
C PHE A 150 0.85 -6.66 15.31
N GLY A 151 0.65 -5.97 16.44
CA GLY A 151 1.75 -5.61 17.34
C GLY A 151 2.53 -6.82 17.86
N LYS A 152 1.84 -7.88 18.27
CA LYS A 152 2.47 -9.12 18.75
C LYS A 152 3.23 -9.85 17.65
N GLU A 153 2.65 -9.89 16.45
CA GLU A 153 3.30 -10.53 15.30
C GLU A 153 4.57 -9.79 14.89
N ILE A 154 4.58 -8.45 14.95
CA ILE A 154 5.76 -7.64 14.69
C ILE A 154 6.85 -7.90 15.73
N GLU A 155 6.48 -8.00 16.99
CA GLU A 155 7.39 -8.37 18.07
C GLU A 155 8.05 -9.73 17.82
N GLU A 156 7.26 -10.74 17.50
CA GLU A 156 7.79 -12.07 17.18
C GLU A 156 8.64 -12.07 15.90
N ILE A 157 8.24 -11.32 14.87
CA ILE A 157 9.04 -11.15 13.64
C ILE A 157 10.41 -10.56 14.00
N LEU A 158 10.46 -9.52 14.82
CA LEU A 158 11.72 -8.89 15.24
C LEU A 158 12.59 -9.85 16.06
N ASP A 159 11.98 -10.71 16.88
CA ASP A 159 12.69 -11.76 17.61
C ASP A 159 13.31 -12.80 16.66
N PHE A 160 12.53 -13.33 15.70
CA PHE A 160 13.03 -14.29 14.70
C PHE A 160 14.15 -13.70 13.85
N LEU A 161 14.07 -12.42 13.53
CA LEU A 161 15.06 -11.74 12.70
C LEU A 161 16.29 -11.28 13.50
N GLY A 162 16.32 -11.45 14.82
CA GLY A 162 17.42 -10.97 15.68
C GLY A 162 17.54 -9.45 15.74
N SER A 163 16.43 -8.73 15.58
CA SER A 163 16.39 -7.27 15.48
C SER A 163 15.87 -6.57 16.74
N ARG A 164 15.47 -7.32 17.77
CA ARG A 164 15.02 -6.73 19.04
C ARG A 164 16.25 -6.23 19.80
N LYS A 165 16.22 -4.96 20.21
CA LYS A 165 17.18 -4.42 21.17
C LYS A 165 17.05 -5.20 22.48
N SER A 166 18.02 -6.06 22.77
CA SER A 166 17.98 -6.98 23.89
C SER A 166 17.90 -6.21 25.22
N GLY A 167 16.82 -6.43 25.97
CA GLY A 167 16.82 -6.38 27.42
C GLY A 167 16.45 -7.78 27.91
N SER A 168 17.36 -8.42 28.63
CA SER A 168 17.26 -9.77 29.20
C SER A 168 17.63 -10.93 28.27
N GLY A 169 18.60 -11.71 28.74
CA GLY A 169 19.31 -12.72 27.97
C GLY A 169 18.45 -13.89 27.51
N SER A 170 18.64 -14.27 26.25
CA SER A 170 18.46 -15.65 25.80
C SER A 170 19.40 -15.96 24.65
N LYS A 171 20.24 -16.95 24.97
CA LYS A 171 21.28 -17.68 24.25
C LYS A 171 21.06 -17.85 22.75
N GLY A 172 22.00 -17.31 21.97
CA GLY A 172 22.18 -17.55 20.54
C GLY A 172 23.26 -16.60 20.00
N ASN A 173 24.52 -16.95 20.23
CA ASN A 173 25.70 -16.19 19.79
C ASN A 173 25.82 -16.19 18.26
N GLU A 174 25.16 -15.27 17.56
CA GLU A 174 25.64 -14.75 16.28
C GLU A 174 25.33 -13.26 16.25
N VAL A 175 26.31 -12.44 16.62
CA VAL A 175 26.25 -11.00 16.37
C VAL A 175 26.21 -10.85 14.84
N PRO A 176 25.20 -10.17 14.25
CA PRO A 176 25.22 -9.93 12.82
C PRO A 176 26.52 -9.22 12.45
N GLU A 177 27.30 -9.78 11.52
CA GLU A 177 28.58 -9.22 11.06
C GLU A 177 28.44 -7.81 10.43
N PHE A 178 27.19 -7.36 10.23
CA PHE A 178 26.82 -6.15 9.54
C PHE A 178 25.79 -5.35 10.34
N LYS A 179 25.91 -4.01 10.28
CA LYS A 179 24.92 -3.09 10.88
C LYS A 179 23.60 -3.17 10.11
N ARG A 180 22.50 -3.49 10.80
CA ARG A 180 21.14 -3.47 10.23
C ARG A 180 20.54 -2.07 10.36
N GLN A 181 19.87 -1.62 9.31
CA GLN A 181 19.16 -0.34 9.29
C GLN A 181 17.65 -0.59 9.32
N ASN A 182 16.97 0.03 10.28
CA ASN A 182 15.52 -0.05 10.42
C ASN A 182 14.89 1.32 10.13
N LEU A 183 13.81 1.32 9.35
CA LEU A 183 13.07 2.51 8.93
C LEU A 183 11.60 2.36 9.36
N LEU A 184 11.07 3.35 10.06
CA LEU A 184 9.66 3.37 10.47
C LEU A 184 8.99 4.57 9.82
N LEU A 185 7.97 4.32 9.01
CA LEU A 185 7.19 5.35 8.35
C LEU A 185 5.74 5.28 8.85
N SER A 186 5.24 6.41 9.36
CA SER A 186 3.89 6.51 9.90
C SER A 186 3.27 7.86 9.61
N ALA A 187 1.94 7.92 9.54
CA ALA A 187 1.23 9.19 9.41
C ALA A 187 0.92 9.82 10.78
N THR A 188 0.99 9.03 11.85
CA THR A 188 0.68 9.45 13.21
C THR A 188 1.74 8.98 14.20
N LEU A 189 1.97 9.78 15.24
CA LEU A 189 2.87 9.44 16.33
C LEU A 189 2.05 9.24 17.60
N ASN A 190 1.53 8.02 17.76
CA ASN A 190 0.86 7.60 18.98
C ASN A 190 1.82 6.81 19.88
N GLU A 191 1.41 6.56 21.13
CA GLU A 191 2.23 5.83 22.11
C GLU A 191 2.66 4.45 21.62
N LYS A 192 1.79 3.74 20.88
CA LYS A 192 2.10 2.40 20.34
C LYS A 192 3.18 2.47 19.26
N VAL A 193 3.13 3.46 18.37
CA VAL A 193 4.15 3.71 17.34
C VAL A 193 5.47 4.11 18.00
N ASN A 194 5.43 4.96 19.02
CA ASN A 194 6.62 5.34 19.79
C ASN A 194 7.23 4.13 20.53
N HIS A 195 6.41 3.23 21.05
CA HIS A 195 6.87 1.98 21.65
C HIS A 195 7.55 1.09 20.60
N LEU A 196 6.91 0.89 19.44
CA LEU A 196 7.51 0.15 18.32
C LEU A 196 8.83 0.79 17.85
N ALA A 197 8.90 2.11 17.78
CA ALA A 197 10.11 2.85 17.44
C ALA A 197 11.23 2.58 18.45
N LYS A 198 10.93 2.64 19.76
CA LYS A 198 11.91 2.33 20.82
C LYS A 198 12.42 0.89 20.76
N MET A 199 11.55 -0.07 20.40
CA MET A 199 11.93 -1.49 20.29
C MET A 199 12.76 -1.80 19.04
N SER A 200 12.48 -1.13 17.92
CA SER A 200 13.03 -1.48 16.60
C SER A 200 14.12 -0.54 16.09
N LEU A 201 14.22 0.69 16.59
CA LEU A 201 15.15 1.70 16.06
C LEU A 201 16.25 2.05 17.07
N GLU A 202 17.48 2.21 16.59
CA GLU A 202 18.61 2.71 17.37
C GLU A 202 18.98 4.14 17.01
N ASN A 203 18.88 5.05 17.97
CA ASN A 203 19.15 6.49 17.80
C ASN A 203 18.58 7.05 16.48
N PRO A 204 17.27 6.87 16.22
CA PRO A 204 16.71 7.23 14.93
C PRO A 204 16.73 8.73 14.69
N VAL A 205 17.04 9.11 13.46
CA VAL A 205 16.80 10.46 12.98
C VAL A 205 15.30 10.64 12.76
N LEU A 206 14.74 11.69 13.36
CA LEU A 206 13.33 12.02 13.28
C LEU A 206 13.09 12.99 12.12
N ILE A 207 12.14 12.67 11.24
CA ILE A 207 11.85 13.46 10.04
C ILE A 207 10.35 13.77 9.99
N GLY A 208 9.99 15.05 9.77
CA GLY A 208 8.59 15.49 9.72
C GLY A 208 7.94 15.68 11.10
N ILE A 209 8.75 15.84 12.15
CA ILE A 209 8.29 16.21 13.49
C ILE A 209 8.68 17.68 13.71
N ASP A 210 7.70 18.57 13.81
CA ASP A 210 7.97 19.95 14.23
C ASP A 210 8.34 19.96 15.72
N ASP A 211 9.47 20.60 16.07
CA ASP A 211 10.01 20.74 17.43
C ASP A 211 9.04 21.36 18.46
N LYS A 212 7.86 21.82 18.03
CA LYS A 212 6.82 22.41 18.89
C LYS A 212 5.92 21.39 19.59
N LYS A 213 6.05 20.08 19.32
CA LYS A 213 5.19 19.03 19.90
C LYS A 213 5.84 18.13 20.95
N VAL A 214 7.10 18.38 21.32
CA VAL A 214 7.74 17.65 22.42
C VAL A 214 7.85 18.60 23.60
N GLN A 215 6.96 18.45 24.58
CA GLN A 215 7.27 18.97 25.92
C GLN A 215 8.57 18.29 26.37
N PRO A 216 9.59 19.03 26.86
CA PRO A 216 10.95 18.49 27.03
C PRO A 216 11.13 17.42 28.12
N ASP A 217 10.08 16.99 28.82
CA ASP A 217 10.24 16.22 30.06
C ASP A 217 10.13 14.70 29.91
N THR A 218 10.31 14.10 28.73
CA THR A 218 10.28 12.61 28.66
C THR A 218 11.20 11.93 27.66
N LEU A 219 12.21 12.62 27.13
CA LEU A 219 13.19 11.96 26.26
C LEU A 219 14.62 12.34 26.63
N LEU A 220 15.36 11.29 27.04
CA LEU A 220 16.81 11.20 27.24
C LEU A 220 17.32 11.69 28.61
N GLU A 221 17.07 10.91 29.65
CA GLU A 221 17.84 11.01 30.90
C GLU A 221 19.31 10.63 30.63
N ARG A 222 20.16 11.66 30.57
CA ARG A 222 21.58 11.55 30.90
C ARG A 222 21.68 11.34 32.41
N LYS A 223 22.32 10.24 32.83
CA LYS A 223 22.71 10.00 34.23
C LYS A 223 23.56 11.18 34.75
N GLY A 224 23.14 11.76 35.87
CA GLY A 224 23.90 12.73 36.66
C GLY A 224 23.14 13.24 37.89
N SER A 225 23.33 12.54 39.02
CA SER A 225 23.28 12.96 40.44
C SER A 225 22.48 14.20 40.91
N ASP A 226 21.59 13.93 41.88
CA ASP A 226 21.23 14.67 43.12
C ASP A 226 20.81 16.16 43.10
N MET A 227 19.54 16.42 43.46
CA MET A 227 19.11 17.08 44.72
C MET A 227 17.69 17.69 44.63
N ASN A 228 16.84 17.28 45.57
CA ASN A 228 15.63 17.89 46.17
C ASN A 228 15.02 19.20 45.58
N LYS A 229 13.69 19.18 45.35
CA LYS A 229 12.69 20.00 46.07
C LYS A 229 11.26 19.77 45.56
N GLU A 230 10.35 19.49 46.51
CA GLU A 230 8.89 19.56 46.37
C GLU A 230 8.43 21.02 46.18
N VAL A 231 7.47 21.29 45.28
CA VAL A 231 6.38 22.29 45.46
C VAL A 231 5.15 21.87 44.62
N GLU A 232 3.98 22.15 45.19
CA GLU A 232 2.60 21.79 44.88
C GLU A 232 2.01 22.12 43.47
N GLN A 233 0.89 21.45 43.19
CA GLN A 233 0.01 21.56 42.01
C GLN A 233 -0.62 22.96 41.81
N PRO A 234 -1.20 23.23 40.62
CA PRO A 234 -2.66 23.12 40.57
C PRO A 234 -3.24 22.52 39.28
N ILE A 235 -4.35 21.83 39.48
CA ILE A 235 -5.25 21.20 38.49
C ILE A 235 -5.77 22.24 37.48
N LYS A 236 -5.63 21.95 36.17
CA LYS A 236 -6.47 22.51 35.11
C LYS A 236 -7.08 21.41 34.27
N MET A 237 -8.38 21.18 34.49
CA MET A 237 -9.26 20.49 33.57
C MET A 237 -9.46 21.37 32.32
N THR A 238 -8.99 20.92 31.16
CA THR A 238 -9.57 21.32 29.86
C THR A 238 -9.44 20.14 28.89
N GLY A 239 -10.58 19.69 28.38
CA GLY A 239 -10.71 18.47 27.60
C GLY A 239 -10.42 18.62 26.10
N SER A 240 -10.77 17.53 25.41
CA SER A 240 -10.68 17.27 23.97
C SER A 240 -9.35 16.69 23.48
N SER A 241 -9.31 15.35 23.48
CA SER A 241 -8.44 14.55 22.64
C SER A 241 -8.79 14.78 21.16
N SER A 242 -8.24 15.82 20.53
CA SER A 242 -8.18 15.87 19.07
C SER A 242 -6.85 15.27 18.63
N ALA A 243 -6.88 14.04 18.15
CA ALA A 243 -5.77 13.48 17.40
C ALA A 243 -5.46 14.43 16.23
N ASP A 244 -4.30 15.08 16.27
CA ASP A 244 -3.87 16.04 15.25
C ASP A 244 -3.72 15.33 13.90
N TYR A 245 -4.74 15.46 13.07
CA TYR A 245 -4.76 14.93 11.71
C TYR A 245 -3.98 15.88 10.80
N ASN A 246 -2.72 15.53 10.50
CA ASN A 246 -1.91 16.30 9.56
C ASN A 246 -2.36 16.02 8.11
N LEU A 247 -2.99 17.03 7.50
CA LEU A 247 -3.42 16.94 6.10
C LEU A 247 -2.21 17.04 5.16
N PRO A 248 -2.05 16.15 4.17
CA PRO A 248 -0.98 16.27 3.16
C PRO A 248 -0.99 17.65 2.50
N ALA A 249 0.19 18.25 2.27
CA ALA A 249 0.31 19.59 1.68
C ALA A 249 -0.34 19.74 0.28
N GLN A 250 -0.61 18.63 -0.40
CA GLN A 250 -1.29 18.58 -1.70
C GLN A 250 -2.82 18.51 -1.59
N LEU A 251 -3.36 18.30 -0.40
CA LEU A 251 -4.80 18.20 -0.15
C LEU A 251 -5.36 19.58 0.24
N VAL A 252 -6.27 20.07 -0.58
CA VAL A 252 -6.99 21.33 -0.31
C VAL A 252 -8.16 21.03 0.63
N GLN A 253 -8.07 21.48 1.88
CA GLN A 253 -9.18 21.40 2.82
C GLN A 253 -10.26 22.43 2.45
N ARG A 254 -11.51 22.01 2.43
CA ARG A 254 -12.68 22.88 2.31
C ARG A 254 -13.67 22.53 3.40
N TYR A 255 -14.26 23.54 4.02
CA TYR A 255 -15.31 23.35 5.02
C TYR A 255 -16.56 24.13 4.62
N VAL A 256 -17.72 23.64 5.06
CA VAL A 256 -19.01 24.32 4.89
C VAL A 256 -19.71 24.26 6.24
N LYS A 257 -20.20 25.40 6.73
CA LYS A 257 -21.00 25.47 7.96
C LYS A 257 -22.41 24.97 7.64
N VAL A 258 -22.86 23.94 8.35
CA VAL A 258 -24.15 23.28 8.08
C VAL A 258 -24.93 23.09 9.37
N PRO A 259 -26.24 23.43 9.40
CA PRO A 259 -27.11 23.07 10.52
C PRO A 259 -27.08 21.56 10.81
N CYS A 260 -27.17 21.17 12.08
CA CYS A 260 -26.99 19.77 12.49
C CYS A 260 -27.88 18.77 11.71
N GLY A 261 -29.15 19.13 11.45
CA GLY A 261 -30.09 18.29 10.70
C GLY A 261 -29.81 18.17 9.19
N ALA A 262 -28.93 19.00 8.62
CA ALA A 262 -28.65 19.03 7.18
C ALA A 262 -27.27 18.47 6.81
N ARG A 263 -26.45 18.07 7.79
CA ARG A 263 -25.05 17.63 7.56
C ARG A 263 -24.93 16.55 6.47
N LEU A 264 -25.74 15.50 6.59
CA LEU A 264 -25.70 14.38 5.64
C LEU A 264 -26.15 14.79 4.24
N VAL A 265 -27.23 15.58 4.14
CA VAL A 265 -27.80 16.04 2.87
C VAL A 265 -26.82 16.95 2.15
N VAL A 266 -26.16 17.86 2.89
CA VAL A 266 -25.15 18.76 2.33
C VAL A 266 -23.91 17.99 1.90
N LEU A 267 -23.42 17.04 2.71
CA LEU A 267 -22.30 16.19 2.34
C LEU A 267 -22.59 15.40 1.05
N LEU A 268 -23.74 14.74 0.98
CA LEU A 268 -24.18 14.01 -0.22
C LEU A 268 -24.29 14.93 -1.43
N SER A 269 -24.81 16.14 -1.25
CA SER A 269 -24.94 17.13 -2.33
C SER A 269 -23.58 17.60 -2.84
N ILE A 270 -22.62 17.85 -1.93
CA ILE A 270 -21.24 18.22 -2.28
C ILE A 270 -20.57 17.07 -3.03
N LEU A 271 -20.61 15.86 -2.47
CA LEU A 271 -20.00 14.68 -3.10
C LEU A 271 -20.58 14.45 -4.50
N LYS A 272 -21.91 14.48 -4.63
CA LYS A 272 -22.60 14.35 -5.91
C LYS A 272 -22.16 15.42 -6.91
N HIS A 273 -22.13 16.69 -6.49
CA HIS A 273 -21.72 17.79 -7.36
C HIS A 273 -20.27 17.63 -7.84
N LEU A 274 -19.35 17.27 -6.93
CA LEU A 274 -17.95 17.03 -7.27
C LEU A 274 -17.81 15.87 -8.27
N PHE A 275 -18.50 14.76 -8.03
CA PHE A 275 -18.47 13.60 -8.92
C PHE A 275 -19.06 13.88 -10.30
N GLU A 276 -20.22 14.54 -10.37
CA GLU A 276 -20.86 14.93 -11.63
C GLU A 276 -20.00 15.90 -12.44
N ARG A 277 -19.33 16.84 -11.78
CA ARG A 277 -18.42 17.79 -12.41
C ARG A 277 -17.21 17.07 -13.00
N GLU A 278 -16.56 16.22 -12.22
CA GLU A 278 -15.38 15.44 -12.63
C GLU A 278 -15.70 14.52 -13.83
N ALA A 279 -16.82 13.81 -13.76
CA ALA A 279 -17.29 12.91 -14.82
C ALA A 279 -17.68 13.67 -16.10
N SER A 280 -18.19 14.90 -15.98
CA SER A 280 -18.56 15.74 -17.13
C SER A 280 -17.35 16.37 -17.82
N GLN A 281 -16.32 16.77 -17.06
CA GLN A 281 -15.13 17.44 -17.58
C GLN A 281 -14.17 16.50 -18.30
N LYS A 282 -14.07 15.24 -17.86
CA LYS A 282 -13.14 14.26 -18.44
C LYS A 282 -13.88 13.30 -19.39
N PRO A 283 -13.66 13.36 -20.72
CA PRO A 283 -14.39 12.52 -21.69
C PRO A 283 -14.18 11.01 -21.47
N LYS A 284 -12.97 10.62 -21.00
CA LYS A 284 -12.66 9.23 -20.62
C LYS A 284 -13.53 8.75 -19.44
N MET A 285 -13.71 9.58 -18.42
CA MET A 285 -14.53 9.25 -17.25
C MET A 285 -16.01 9.12 -17.62
N LYS A 286 -16.52 10.02 -18.48
CA LYS A 286 -17.88 9.91 -19.02
C LYS A 286 -18.12 8.60 -19.75
N SER A 287 -17.14 8.11 -20.52
CA SER A 287 -17.23 6.81 -21.20
C SER A 287 -17.28 5.65 -20.21
N LEU A 288 -16.37 5.64 -19.23
CA LEU A 288 -16.33 4.60 -18.19
C LEU A 288 -17.61 4.56 -17.36
N ALA A 289 -18.17 5.72 -17.00
CA ALA A 289 -19.45 5.81 -16.29
C ALA A 289 -20.60 5.21 -17.10
N LYS A 290 -20.66 5.48 -18.42
CA LYS A 290 -21.65 4.87 -19.33
C LYS A 290 -21.48 3.36 -19.42
N ASP A 291 -20.24 2.87 -19.55
CA ASP A 291 -19.95 1.44 -19.65
C ASP A 291 -20.29 0.71 -18.35
N ALA A 292 -19.95 1.30 -17.19
CA ALA A 292 -20.28 0.78 -15.87
C ALA A 292 -21.80 0.71 -15.66
N PHE A 293 -22.54 1.78 -15.98
CA PHE A 293 -23.99 1.80 -15.95
C PHE A 293 -24.59 0.66 -16.81
N CYS A 294 -24.17 0.54 -18.07
CA CYS A 294 -24.65 -0.51 -18.97
C CYS A 294 -24.28 -1.92 -18.50
N SER A 295 -23.12 -2.09 -17.87
CA SER A 295 -22.71 -3.37 -17.28
C SER A 295 -23.59 -3.74 -16.08
N TRP A 296 -23.84 -2.77 -15.20
CA TRP A 296 -24.67 -2.95 -14.02
C TRP A 296 -26.13 -3.26 -14.39
N VAL A 297 -26.72 -2.52 -15.33
CA VAL A 297 -28.10 -2.80 -15.79
C VAL A 297 -28.20 -4.21 -16.38
N ARG A 298 -27.22 -4.62 -17.20
CA ARG A 298 -27.17 -5.99 -17.75
C ARG A 298 -27.11 -7.04 -16.64
N ALA A 299 -26.23 -6.87 -15.67
CA ALA A 299 -26.10 -7.77 -14.53
C ALA A 299 -27.42 -7.85 -13.73
N TYR A 300 -28.01 -6.69 -13.42
CA TYR A 300 -29.27 -6.59 -12.68
C TYR A 300 -30.42 -7.31 -13.39
N THR A 301 -30.48 -7.22 -14.73
CA THR A 301 -31.51 -7.89 -15.53
C THR A 301 -31.26 -9.39 -15.76
N ALA A 302 -30.05 -9.89 -15.45
CA ALA A 302 -29.67 -11.28 -15.72
C ALA A 302 -30.12 -12.27 -14.63
N HIS A 303 -30.59 -11.78 -13.46
CA HIS A 303 -31.04 -12.62 -12.36
C HIS A 303 -32.30 -13.44 -12.75
N ARG A 304 -32.28 -14.74 -12.44
CA ARG A 304 -33.36 -15.71 -12.75
C ARG A 304 -33.94 -16.34 -11.46
N GLY A 305 -35.10 -16.96 -11.58
CA GLY A 305 -35.73 -17.72 -10.49
C GLY A 305 -36.18 -16.84 -9.32
N GLU A 306 -35.99 -17.34 -8.10
CA GLU A 306 -36.42 -16.75 -6.82
C GLU A 306 -35.90 -15.32 -6.61
N LEU A 307 -34.76 -14.97 -7.20
CA LEU A 307 -34.16 -13.64 -7.11
C LEU A 307 -34.97 -12.53 -7.81
N LYS A 308 -35.95 -12.86 -8.66
CA LYS A 308 -36.82 -11.85 -9.30
C LYS A 308 -37.72 -11.11 -8.31
N GLY A 309 -38.02 -11.71 -7.15
CA GLY A 309 -38.73 -11.05 -6.08
C GLY A 309 -37.93 -9.91 -5.44
N ILE A 310 -36.59 -10.02 -5.44
CA ILE A 310 -35.67 -9.05 -4.86
C ILE A 310 -35.22 -8.03 -5.93
N PHE A 311 -34.82 -8.52 -7.10
CA PHE A 311 -34.29 -7.70 -8.20
C PHE A 311 -35.39 -7.36 -9.23
N MET A 312 -36.37 -6.56 -8.80
CA MET A 312 -37.52 -6.18 -9.63
C MET A 312 -37.16 -5.16 -10.72
N VAL A 313 -36.77 -5.63 -11.91
CA VAL A 313 -36.41 -4.79 -13.06
C VAL A 313 -37.50 -3.77 -13.43
N LYS A 314 -38.79 -4.16 -13.35
CA LYS A 314 -39.92 -3.28 -13.71
C LYS A 314 -40.09 -2.07 -12.78
N LYS A 315 -39.60 -2.15 -11.54
CA LYS A 315 -39.67 -1.05 -10.56
C LYS A 315 -38.42 -0.16 -10.58
N LEU A 316 -37.45 -0.48 -11.43
CA LEU A 316 -36.16 0.20 -11.44
C LEU A 316 -36.22 1.50 -12.24
N HIS A 317 -36.00 2.63 -11.58
CA HIS A 317 -35.92 3.93 -12.25
C HIS A 317 -34.52 4.15 -12.84
N LEU A 318 -34.34 3.79 -14.11
CA LEU A 318 -33.04 3.86 -14.80
C LEU A 318 -32.39 5.26 -14.79
N GLY A 319 -33.18 6.34 -14.76
CA GLY A 319 -32.65 7.69 -14.60
C GLY A 319 -32.03 7.95 -13.22
N HIS A 320 -32.54 7.34 -12.15
CA HIS A 320 -31.97 7.49 -10.80
C HIS A 320 -30.70 6.67 -10.66
N VAL A 321 -30.71 5.47 -11.25
CA VAL A 321 -29.50 4.65 -11.39
C VAL A 321 -28.45 5.40 -12.20
N ALA A 322 -28.80 6.00 -13.34
CA ALA A 322 -27.83 6.78 -14.12
C ALA A 322 -27.18 7.91 -13.30
N LYS A 323 -27.96 8.60 -12.45
CA LYS A 323 -27.44 9.60 -11.51
C LYS A 323 -26.47 9.02 -10.48
N SER A 324 -26.64 7.77 -10.02
CA SER A 324 -25.67 7.14 -9.11
C SER A 324 -24.33 6.81 -9.79
N PHE A 325 -24.30 6.74 -11.12
CA PHE A 325 -23.08 6.68 -11.93
C PHE A 325 -22.59 8.08 -12.38
N ALA A 326 -23.07 9.16 -11.76
CA ALA A 326 -22.74 10.55 -12.08
C ALA A 326 -23.08 10.97 -13.53
N LEU A 327 -24.11 10.37 -14.11
CA LEU A 327 -24.62 10.70 -15.44
C LEU A 327 -25.84 11.60 -15.33
N LYS A 328 -25.80 12.76 -15.99
CA LYS A 328 -26.94 13.70 -16.04
C LYS A 328 -28.15 13.13 -16.77
N GLU A 329 -27.89 12.33 -17.79
CA GLU A 329 -28.90 11.71 -18.64
C GLU A 329 -28.68 10.20 -18.70
N GLN A 330 -29.79 9.46 -18.80
CA GLN A 330 -29.75 8.02 -18.97
C GLN A 330 -29.06 7.65 -20.31
N PRO A 331 -27.97 6.86 -20.29
CA PRO A 331 -27.39 6.35 -21.51
C PRO A 331 -28.32 5.37 -22.21
N SER A 332 -28.24 5.32 -23.54
CA SER A 332 -28.84 4.24 -24.31
C SER A 332 -28.25 2.89 -23.87
N LEU A 333 -29.11 1.96 -23.46
CA LEU A 333 -28.71 0.61 -23.01
C LEU A 333 -28.01 -0.22 -24.09
N VAL A 334 -28.07 0.24 -25.35
CA VAL A 334 -27.27 -0.27 -26.46
C VAL A 334 -25.89 0.37 -26.41
N GLY A 335 -25.01 -0.15 -25.56
CA GLY A 335 -23.62 0.29 -25.51
C GLY A 335 -22.90 0.05 -26.85
N ARG A 336 -21.97 0.94 -27.23
CA ARG A 336 -21.07 0.73 -28.40
C ARG A 336 -20.33 -0.60 -28.31
N SER A 337 -20.02 -1.07 -27.10
CA SER A 337 -19.41 -2.36 -26.80
C SER A 337 -20.34 -3.55 -27.14
N PHE A 338 -21.66 -3.43 -26.96
CA PHE A 338 -22.64 -4.42 -27.44
C PHE A 338 -22.77 -4.38 -28.97
N GLN A 339 -22.75 -3.20 -29.59
CA GLN A 339 -22.72 -3.05 -31.06
C GLN A 339 -21.43 -3.62 -31.66
N MET A 340 -20.28 -3.44 -31.00
CA MET A 340 -19.01 -4.04 -31.42
C MET A 340 -19.02 -5.57 -31.24
N GLN A 341 -19.51 -6.09 -30.12
CA GLN A 341 -19.63 -7.54 -29.92
C GLN A 341 -20.62 -8.20 -30.89
N THR A 342 -21.74 -7.54 -31.20
CA THR A 342 -22.70 -8.03 -32.21
C THR A 342 -22.14 -7.92 -33.62
N LYS A 343 -21.42 -6.84 -33.98
CA LYS A 343 -20.69 -6.75 -35.25
C LYS A 343 -19.59 -7.81 -35.37
N LYS A 344 -18.85 -8.08 -34.29
CA LYS A 344 -17.84 -9.15 -34.23
C LYS A 344 -18.47 -10.53 -34.41
N ARG A 345 -19.53 -10.84 -33.66
CA ARG A 345 -20.32 -12.09 -33.83
C ARG A 345 -20.87 -12.27 -35.24
N LYS A 346 -21.38 -11.20 -35.87
CA LYS A 346 -21.85 -11.24 -37.27
C LYS A 346 -20.71 -11.46 -38.28
N ARG A 347 -19.51 -10.90 -38.03
CA ARG A 347 -18.30 -11.17 -38.83
C ARG A 347 -17.86 -12.64 -38.69
N ASP A 348 -17.81 -13.15 -37.48
CA ASP A 348 -17.40 -14.53 -37.18
C ASP A 348 -18.39 -15.55 -37.80
N GLN A 349 -19.70 -15.25 -37.80
CA GLN A 349 -20.71 -16.06 -38.51
C GLN A 349 -20.54 -16.02 -40.04
N LYS A 350 -20.26 -14.85 -40.63
CA LYS A 350 -19.98 -14.75 -42.08
C LYS A 350 -18.70 -15.49 -42.48
N GLN A 351 -17.70 -15.54 -41.61
CA GLN A 351 -16.47 -16.32 -41.84
C GLN A 351 -16.73 -17.83 -41.76
N LYS A 352 -17.60 -18.29 -40.85
CA LYS A 352 -17.99 -19.70 -40.78
C LYS A 352 -18.85 -20.17 -41.98
N GLN A 353 -19.60 -19.28 -42.62
CA GLN A 353 -20.36 -19.60 -43.85
C GLN A 353 -19.50 -19.65 -45.12
N LYS A 354 -18.30 -19.04 -45.12
CA LYS A 354 -17.32 -19.23 -46.18
C LYS A 354 -16.47 -20.46 -45.87
N GLY A 355 -16.94 -21.64 -46.28
CA GLY A 355 -16.18 -22.90 -46.19
C GLY A 355 -14.81 -22.84 -46.89
N PRO A 356 -13.90 -23.80 -46.63
CA PRO A 356 -12.52 -23.72 -47.08
C PRO A 356 -12.40 -23.81 -48.61
N LEU A 357 -11.64 -22.88 -49.21
CA LEU A 357 -11.33 -22.92 -50.64
C LEU A 357 -10.60 -24.21 -51.00
N ARG A 358 -11.16 -24.98 -51.94
CA ARG A 358 -10.52 -26.15 -52.57
C ARG A 358 -9.14 -25.76 -53.13
N LYS A 359 -8.07 -26.34 -52.59
CA LYS A 359 -6.72 -26.28 -53.20
C LYS A 359 -6.75 -26.99 -54.56
N ARG A 360 -6.42 -26.27 -55.64
CA ARG A 360 -6.20 -26.83 -56.99
C ARG A 360 -5.02 -27.81 -56.92
N LYS A 361 -5.25 -29.07 -57.31
CA LYS A 361 -4.17 -30.03 -57.61
C LYS A 361 -3.38 -29.50 -58.81
N VAL A 362 -2.09 -29.28 -58.62
CA VAL A 362 -1.12 -29.11 -59.70
C VAL A 362 -0.72 -30.52 -60.13
N GLY A 363 -0.96 -30.88 -61.39
CA GLY A 363 -0.49 -32.12 -61.97
C GLY A 363 1.00 -32.04 -62.26
N SER A 364 1.75 -33.08 -61.87
CA SER A 364 3.11 -33.32 -62.33
C SER A 364 3.07 -34.34 -63.45
N LYS A 365 3.52 -33.94 -64.64
CA LYS A 365 3.91 -34.83 -65.73
C LYS A 365 5.18 -35.58 -65.32
N THR A 366 5.18 -36.90 -65.41
CA THR A 366 5.99 -37.77 -66.30
C THR A 366 5.79 -39.21 -65.86
#